data_AF-A0A1G2VPM7-F1
#
_entry.id   AF-A0A1G2VPM7-F1
#
_cell.length_a   1.000
_cell.length_b   1.000
_cell.length_c   1.000
_cell.angle_alpha   90.00
_cell.angle_beta   90.00
_cell.angle_gamma   90.00
#
_symmetry.space_group_name_H-M   'P 1'
#
loop_
_entity.id
_entity.type
_entity.pdbx_description
1 polymer ?
#
loop_
_entity_poly.entity_id
_entity_poly.type
_entity_poly.pdbx_seq_one_letter_code
_entity_poly.pdbx_strand_id
1 'polypeptide(L)'
;MLLKEKLQQDLNSALKNRENLKRIVLGSLLSAIHNKEIEKRTVETKKMPSANVEELEKASKMADEEIIKVIKSEIKKRKQAIELYEKGERKELAQKEKDEIEILLNYAPELKQ
;
A
#
# COMPACT_ATOMS: atom_id res chain seq x y z
N MET A 1 13.12 2.19 -11.80
CA MET A 1 12.20 3.15 -11.14
C MET A 1 11.80 2.54 -9.81
N LEU A 2 11.81 3.30 -8.71
CA LEU A 2 11.45 2.74 -7.38
C LEU A 2 9.96 2.42 -7.33
N LEU A 3 9.57 1.38 -6.58
CA LEU A 3 8.17 0.94 -6.53
C LEU A 3 7.24 2.04 -5.99
N LYS A 4 7.70 2.79 -4.98
CA LYS A 4 6.96 3.93 -4.44
C LYS A 4 6.69 5.02 -5.49
N GLU A 5 7.71 5.35 -6.28
CA GLU A 5 7.58 6.35 -7.34
C GLU A 5 6.60 5.87 -8.42
N LYS A 6 6.66 4.57 -8.77
CA LYS A 6 5.72 3.96 -9.72
C LYS A 6 4.28 4.05 -9.22
N LEU A 7 4.04 3.74 -7.95
CA LEU A 7 2.71 3.86 -7.32
C LEU A 7 2.19 5.30 -7.36
N GLN A 8 3.05 6.30 -7.13
CA GLN A 8 2.67 7.71 -7.22
C GLN A 8 2.34 8.14 -8.66
N GLN A 9 3.14 7.72 -9.64
CA GLN A 9 2.87 8.00 -11.05
C GLN A 9 1.58 7.33 -11.52
N ASP A 10 1.35 6.07 -11.13
CA ASP A 10 0.15 5.33 -11.50
C ASP A 10 -1.11 5.90 -10.82
N LEU A 11 -1.00 6.44 -9.59
CA LEU A 11 -2.09 7.19 -8.95
C LEU A 11 -2.45 8.45 -9.73
N ASN A 12 -1.44 9.22 -10.13
CA ASN A 12 -1.64 10.43 -10.93
C ASN A 12 -2.26 10.13 -12.30
N SER A 13 -1.85 9.02 -12.92
CA SER A 13 -2.44 8.52 -14.16
C SER A 13 -3.90 8.09 -13.95
N ALA A 14 -4.19 7.37 -12.86
CA ALA A 14 -5.56 6.94 -12.52
C ALA A 14 -6.50 8.14 -12.30
N LEU A 15 -6.00 9.24 -11.72
CA LEU A 15 -6.72 10.50 -11.59
C LEU A 15 -7.08 11.11 -12.95
N LYS A 16 -6.11 11.16 -13.87
CA LYS A 16 -6.30 11.72 -15.24
C LYS A 16 -7.26 10.87 -16.07
N ASN A 17 -7.14 9.56 -15.97
CA ASN A 17 -7.91 8.59 -16.74
C ASN A 17 -9.28 8.25 -16.13
N ARG A 18 -9.63 8.86 -14.98
CA ARG A 18 -10.87 8.58 -14.22
C ARG A 18 -11.00 7.10 -13.81
N GLU A 19 -9.89 6.41 -13.59
CA GLU A 19 -9.83 5.02 -13.09
C GLU A 19 -10.14 5.01 -11.58
N ASN A 20 -11.41 5.21 -11.20
CA ASN A 20 -11.82 5.46 -9.82
C ASN A 20 -11.36 4.38 -8.83
N LEU A 21 -11.53 3.10 -9.17
CA LEU A 21 -11.14 1.99 -8.29
C LEU A 21 -9.63 1.98 -8.05
N LYS A 22 -8.85 2.05 -9.12
CA LYS A 22 -7.38 2.12 -9.06
C LYS A 22 -6.89 3.33 -8.28
N ARG A 23 -7.50 4.49 -8.48
CA ARG A 23 -7.21 5.70 -7.70
C ARG A 23 -7.40 5.46 -6.20
N ILE A 24 -8.52 4.87 -5.80
CA ILE A 24 -8.84 4.60 -4.40
C ILE A 24 -7.83 3.62 -3.80
N VAL A 25 -7.58 2.51 -4.49
CA VAL A 25 -6.65 1.47 -4.05
C VAL A 25 -5.23 2.02 -3.89
N LEU A 26 -4.72 2.71 -4.92
CA LEU A 26 -3.37 3.28 -4.88
C LEU A 26 -3.22 4.38 -3.84
N GLY A 27 -4.24 5.23 -3.68
CA GLY A 27 -4.26 6.25 -2.64
C GLY A 27 -4.23 5.65 -1.24
N SER A 28 -5.05 4.62 -0.99
CA SER A 28 -5.06 3.89 0.28
C SER A 28 -3.72 3.20 0.56
N LEU A 29 -3.13 2.54 -0.44
CA LEU A 29 -1.83 1.89 -0.31
C LEU A 29 -0.71 2.91 -0.01
N LEU A 30 -0.68 4.04 -0.72
CA LEU A 30 0.31 5.11 -0.47
C LEU A 30 0.18 5.70 0.93
N SER A 31 -1.05 5.86 1.45
CA SER A 31 -1.27 6.27 2.84
C SER A 31 -0.75 5.22 3.84
N ALA A 32 -0.96 3.93 3.57
CA ALA A 32 -0.43 2.86 4.41
C ALA A 32 1.10 2.83 4.43
N ILE A 33 1.74 3.04 3.27
CA ILE A 33 3.19 3.19 3.14
C ILE A 33 3.68 4.40 3.93
N HIS A 34 3.02 5.56 3.78
CA HIS A 34 3.40 6.78 4.49
C HIS A 34 3.31 6.61 6.01
N ASN A 35 2.27 5.96 6.52
CA ASN A 35 2.14 5.65 7.94
C ASN A 35 3.30 4.75 8.42
N LYS A 36 3.72 3.77 7.61
CA LYS A 36 4.88 2.92 7.94
C LYS A 36 6.20 3.69 7.92
N GLU A 37 6.37 4.65 7.03
CA GLU A 37 7.51 5.57 7.04
C GLU A 37 7.55 6.41 8.32
N ILE A 38 6.40 6.92 8.78
CA ILE A 38 6.29 7.67 10.04
C ILE A 38 6.65 6.78 11.25
N GLU A 39 6.12 5.55 11.30
CA GLU A 39 6.46 4.58 12.34
C GLU A 39 7.97 4.29 12.36
N LYS A 40 8.56 4.02 11.19
CA LYS A 40 10.00 3.78 11.04
C LYS A 40 10.82 4.99 11.48
N ARG A 41 10.44 6.20 11.04
CA ARG A 41 11.08 7.45 11.45
C ARG A 41 11.05 7.64 12.97
N THR A 42 9.93 7.35 13.61
CA THR A 42 9.79 7.42 15.07
C THR A 42 10.75 6.48 15.79
N VAL A 43 10.93 5.27 15.25
CA VAL A 43 11.89 4.29 15.76
C VAL A 43 13.33 4.78 15.55
N GLU A 44 13.66 5.29 14.37
CA GLU A 44 15.01 5.80 14.06
C GLU A 44 15.38 7.04 14.87
N THR A 45 14.46 7.96 15.14
CA THR A 45 14.70 9.11 16.05
C THR A 45 15.04 8.65 17.46
N LYS A 46 14.45 7.55 17.96
CA LYS A 46 14.80 7.00 19.28
C LYS A 46 16.19 6.35 19.29
N LYS A 47 16.60 5.73 18.17
CA LYS A 47 17.92 5.11 18.02
C LYS A 47 19.03 6.13 17.80
N MET A 48 18.73 7.22 17.11
CA MET A 48 19.67 8.27 16.72
C MET A 48 19.14 9.66 17.15
N PRO A 49 19.20 10.00 18.45
CA PRO A 49 18.64 11.26 18.97
C PRO A 49 19.32 12.51 18.41
N SER A 50 20.57 12.37 17.94
CA SER A 50 21.38 13.43 17.37
C SER A 50 21.35 13.49 15.85
N ALA A 51 20.61 12.60 15.18
CA ALA A 51 20.49 12.63 13.73
C ALA A 51 19.70 13.84 13.26
N ASN A 52 20.15 14.45 12.16
CA ASN A 52 19.46 15.56 11.54
C ASN A 52 18.24 15.08 10.71
N VAL A 53 17.45 16.03 10.21
CA VAL A 53 16.21 15.72 9.45
C VAL A 53 16.50 14.88 8.20
N GLU A 54 17.59 15.15 7.49
CA GLU A 54 17.94 14.47 6.24
C GLU A 54 18.39 13.02 6.47
N GLU A 55 19.14 12.77 7.54
CA GLU A 55 19.53 11.42 7.97
C GLU A 55 18.33 10.58 8.36
N LEU A 56 17.39 11.16 9.11
CA LEU A 56 16.15 10.49 9.50
C LEU A 56 15.25 10.22 8.29
N GLU A 57 15.20 11.11 7.31
CA GLU A 57 14.48 10.87 6.05
C GLU A 57 15.10 9.72 5.25
N LYS A 58 16.43 9.68 5.10
CA LYS A 58 17.11 8.58 4.42
C LYS A 58 16.90 7.25 5.14
N ALA A 59 16.98 7.23 6.47
CA ALA A 59 16.78 6.02 7.27
C ALA A 59 15.32 5.54 7.29
N SER A 60 14.36 6.46 7.21
CA SER A 60 12.93 6.13 7.22
C SER A 60 12.33 5.79 5.85
N LYS A 61 13.06 6.03 4.76
CA LYS A 61 12.64 5.57 3.42
C LYS A 61 12.42 4.05 3.44
N MET A 62 11.31 3.64 2.83
CA MET A 62 11.00 2.23 2.65
C MET A 62 11.64 1.68 1.38
N ALA A 63 12.32 0.55 1.51
CA ALA A 63 12.76 -0.23 0.37
C ALA A 63 11.57 -0.94 -0.30
N ASP A 64 11.75 -1.34 -1.56
CA ASP A 64 10.70 -2.04 -2.33
C ASP A 64 10.21 -3.31 -1.60
N GLU A 65 11.10 -4.06 -0.96
CA GLU A 65 10.75 -5.24 -0.14
C GLU A 65 9.83 -4.90 1.04
N GLU A 66 10.02 -3.74 1.67
CA GLU A 66 9.17 -3.28 2.76
C GLU A 66 7.79 -2.86 2.24
N ILE A 67 7.76 -2.25 1.05
CA ILE A 67 6.50 -1.88 0.36
C ILE A 67 5.73 -3.14 -0.02
N ILE A 68 6.39 -4.17 -0.56
CA ILE A 68 5.80 -5.47 -0.86
C ILE A 68 5.17 -6.09 0.40
N LYS A 69 5.82 -5.98 1.57
CA LYS A 69 5.24 -6.43 2.85
C LYS A 69 3.96 -5.67 3.20
N VAL A 70 3.90 -4.37 2.94
CA VAL A 70 2.66 -3.59 3.10
C VAL A 70 1.58 -4.06 2.14
N ILE A 71 1.90 -4.25 0.86
CA ILE A 71 0.97 -4.79 -0.15
C ILE A 71 0.42 -6.15 0.30
N LYS A 72 1.28 -7.05 0.79
CA LYS A 72 0.87 -8.36 1.32
C LYS A 72 -0.11 -8.23 2.49
N SER A 73 0.15 -7.31 3.42
CA SER A 73 -0.75 -7.03 4.55
C SER A 73 -2.11 -6.50 4.08
N GLU A 74 -2.11 -5.58 3.12
CA GLU A 74 -3.31 -5.01 2.53
C GLU A 74 -4.14 -6.05 1.77
N ILE A 75 -3.51 -6.93 1.00
CA ILE A 75 -4.19 -8.08 0.35
C ILE A 75 -4.82 -8.99 1.40
N LYS A 76 -4.10 -9.30 2.49
CA LYS A 76 -4.62 -10.16 3.57
C LYS A 76 -5.88 -9.56 4.21
N LYS A 77 -5.88 -8.26 4.51
CA LYS A 77 -7.06 -7.56 5.08
C LYS A 77 -8.26 -7.65 4.14
N ARG A 78 -8.05 -7.46 2.83
CA ARG A 78 -9.11 -7.57 1.81
C ARG A 78 -9.64 -8.99 1.69
N LYS A 79 -8.78 -10.02 1.72
CA LYS A 79 -9.21 -11.43 1.78
C LYS A 79 -10.10 -11.72 2.99
N GLN A 80 -9.75 -11.19 4.16
CA GLN A 80 -10.59 -11.30 5.36
C GLN A 80 -11.93 -10.56 5.20
N ALA A 81 -11.92 -9.38 4.57
CA ALA A 81 -13.15 -8.64 4.29
C ALA A 81 -14.07 -9.39 3.31
N ILE A 82 -13.51 -10.03 2.27
CA ILE A 82 -14.24 -10.89 1.32
C ILE A 82 -14.99 -11.98 2.08
N GLU A 83 -14.30 -12.74 2.94
CA GLU A 83 -14.94 -13.81 3.72
C GLU A 83 -16.09 -13.29 4.58
N LEU A 84 -15.94 -12.12 5.21
CA LEU A 84 -16.99 -11.49 6.01
C LEU A 84 -18.16 -11.01 5.16
N TYR A 85 -17.90 -10.45 3.98
CA TYR A 85 -18.95 -10.00 3.06
C TYR A 85 -19.71 -11.17 2.43
N GLU A 86 -19.02 -12.26 2.08
CA GLU A 86 -19.65 -13.49 1.57
C GLU A 86 -20.52 -14.15 2.65
N LYS A 87 -20.06 -14.21 3.90
CA LYS A 87 -20.86 -14.68 5.04
C LYS A 87 -22.10 -13.82 5.29
N GLY A 88 -22.03 -12.52 5.01
CA GLY A 88 -23.15 -11.59 5.12
C GLY A 88 -24.01 -11.47 3.85
N GLU A 89 -23.83 -12.36 2.86
CA GLU A 89 -24.52 -12.35 1.57
C GLU A 89 -24.35 -11.05 0.75
N ARG A 90 -23.36 -10.21 1.07
CA ARG A 90 -23.05 -8.96 0.37
C ARG A 90 -22.06 -9.19 -0.77
N LYS A 91 -22.50 -9.94 -1.79
CA LYS A 91 -21.65 -10.36 -2.93
C LYS A 91 -21.02 -9.21 -3.70
N GLU A 92 -21.72 -8.08 -3.83
CA GLU A 92 -21.19 -6.89 -4.51
C GLU A 92 -19.95 -6.31 -3.79
N LEU A 93 -19.97 -6.29 -2.45
CA LEU A 93 -18.83 -5.82 -1.66
C LEU A 93 -17.67 -6.83 -1.71
N ALA A 94 -17.97 -8.12 -1.66
CA ALA A 94 -16.96 -9.16 -1.84
C ALA A 94 -16.30 -9.08 -3.22
N GLN A 95 -17.06 -8.82 -4.29
CA GLN A 95 -16.51 -8.66 -5.63
C GLN A 95 -15.61 -7.41 -5.71
N LYS A 96 -16.06 -6.29 -5.15
CA LYS A 96 -15.24 -5.07 -5.11
C LYS A 96 -13.87 -5.32 -4.45
N GLU A 97 -13.84 -6.02 -3.31
CA GLU A 97 -12.58 -6.36 -2.64
C GLU A 97 -11.68 -7.27 -3.50
N LYS A 98 -12.26 -8.20 -4.28
CA LYS A 98 -11.51 -9.03 -5.24
C LYS A 98 -10.87 -8.15 -6.32
N ASP A 99 -11.62 -7.23 -6.89
CA ASP A 99 -11.13 -6.30 -7.91
C ASP A 99 -10.01 -5.40 -7.35
N GLU A 100 -10.12 -4.96 -6.09
CA GLU A 100 -9.04 -4.20 -5.42
C GLU A 100 -7.76 -5.04 -5.24
N ILE A 101 -7.89 -6.32 -4.88
CA ILE A 101 -6.75 -7.24 -4.77
C ILE A 101 -6.04 -7.40 -6.11
N GLU A 102 -6.76 -7.53 -7.22
CA GLU A 102 -6.15 -7.65 -8.56
C GLU A 102 -5.28 -6.44 -8.89
N ILE A 103 -5.72 -5.24 -8.53
CA ILE A 103 -4.95 -4.01 -8.71
C ILE A 103 -3.67 -4.06 -7.89
N LEU A 104 -3.73 -4.47 -6.62
CA LEU A 104 -2.56 -4.59 -5.73
C LEU A 104 -1.56 -5.64 -6.24
N LEU A 105 -2.05 -6.77 -6.76
CA LEU A 105 -1.21 -7.85 -7.29
C LEU A 105 -0.40 -7.44 -8.52
N ASN A 106 -0.79 -6.39 -9.23
CA ASN A 106 0.02 -5.84 -10.34
C ASN A 106 1.30 -5.14 -9.86
N TYR A 107 1.42 -4.83 -8.57
CA TYR A 107 2.60 -4.19 -7.95
C TYR A 107 3.41 -5.15 -7.08
N ALA A 108 2.91 -6.35 -6.83
CA ALA A 108 3.60 -7.42 -6.13
C ALA A 108 3.26 -8.77 -6.80
N PRO A 109 3.72 -9.00 -8.05
CA PRO A 109 3.37 -10.19 -8.82
C PRO A 109 3.82 -11.48 -8.16
N GLU A 110 4.86 -11.46 -7.30
CA GLU A 110 5.27 -12.64 -6.53
C GLU A 110 4.19 -13.14 -5.56
N LEU A 111 3.18 -12.33 -5.24
CA LEU A 111 2.06 -12.70 -4.38
C LEU A 111 0.88 -13.32 -5.15
N LYS A 112 0.98 -13.47 -6.48
CA LYS A 112 -0.05 -14.11 -7.33
C LYS A 112 -0.11 -15.65 -7.19
N GLN A 113 0.60 -16.23 -6.22
CA GLN A 113 0.65 -17.68 -5.99
C GLN A 113 -0.62 -18.23 -5.33
#